data_AF-A0A094P2G5-F1
#
_entry.id   AF-A0A094P2G5-F1
#
_cell.length_a   1.000
_cell.length_b   1.000
_cell.length_c   1.000
_cell.angle_alpha   90.00
_cell.angle_beta   90.00
_cell.angle_gamma   90.00
#
_symmetry.space_group_name_H-M   'P 1'
#
loop_
_entity.id
_entity.type
_entity.pdbx_description
1 polymer ?
#
loop_
_entity_poly.entity_id
_entity_poly.type
_entity_poly.pdbx_seq_one_letter_code
_entity_poly.pdbx_strand_id
1 'polypeptide(L)'
;MPTTQPRHHRLRLITGISAVLVVLVDQASKWWAETSLELFEYHPVIGDLLGWRLVYNPGAAFGIASDFTWALTVLAGIAVLALTVYGFTNRAPSIAIGIAALLGGAISHLGDRLFREPGFAVGHIVDFI
;
A
#
# COMPACT_ATOMS: atom_id res chain seq x y z
N MET A 1 9.21 -30.28 -27.04
CA MET A 1 9.29 -29.61 -25.73
C MET A 1 8.97 -28.14 -25.94
N PRO A 2 7.87 -27.57 -25.39
CA PRO A 2 7.63 -26.15 -25.58
C PRO A 2 8.44 -25.34 -24.57
N THR A 3 9.43 -24.59 -25.08
CA THR A 3 10.23 -23.61 -24.33
C THR A 3 9.48 -22.27 -24.23
N THR A 4 8.41 -22.20 -23.45
CA THR A 4 7.65 -20.95 -23.20
C THR A 4 8.28 -20.09 -22.09
N GLN A 5 9.60 -19.89 -22.10
CA GLN A 5 10.34 -19.34 -20.95
C GLN A 5 10.51 -17.80 -20.91
N PRO A 6 10.83 -17.05 -21.99
CA PRO A 6 11.36 -15.69 -21.84
C PRO A 6 10.32 -14.61 -21.53
N ARG A 7 9.08 -14.74 -22.04
CA ARG A 7 8.03 -13.71 -21.86
C ARG A 7 7.48 -13.69 -20.42
N HIS A 8 7.33 -14.85 -19.82
CA HIS A 8 6.80 -14.99 -18.45
C HIS A 8 7.76 -14.41 -17.42
N HIS A 9 9.06 -14.71 -17.55
CA HIS A 9 10.09 -14.18 -16.66
C HIS A 9 10.15 -12.65 -16.68
N ARG A 10 10.10 -12.05 -17.88
CA ARG A 10 10.08 -10.59 -18.04
C ARG A 10 8.87 -9.95 -17.35
N LEU A 11 7.68 -10.51 -17.50
CA LEU A 11 6.48 -9.97 -16.86
C LEU A 11 6.56 -10.06 -15.34
N ARG A 12 7.06 -11.17 -14.78
CA ARG A 12 7.27 -11.30 -13.33
C ARG A 12 8.27 -10.28 -12.80
N LEU A 13 9.36 -10.04 -13.52
CA LEU A 13 10.33 -8.99 -13.18
C LEU A 13 9.70 -7.60 -13.23
N ILE A 14 8.93 -7.29 -14.28
CA ILE A 14 8.22 -6.01 -14.41
C ILE A 14 7.26 -5.82 -13.23
N THR A 15 6.45 -6.82 -12.90
CA THR A 15 5.53 -6.76 -11.75
C THR A 15 6.30 -6.53 -10.45
N GLY A 16 7.34 -7.33 -10.19
CA GLY A 16 8.12 -7.24 -8.96
C GLY A 16 8.81 -5.89 -8.78
N ILE A 17 9.51 -5.41 -9.82
CA ILE A 17 10.19 -4.10 -9.79
C ILE A 17 9.17 -2.98 -9.62
N SER A 18 8.06 -3.01 -10.36
CA SER A 18 7.03 -1.97 -10.26
C SER A 18 6.39 -1.95 -8.86
N ALA A 19 6.14 -3.11 -8.25
CA ALA A 19 5.61 -3.19 -6.89
C ALA A 19 6.60 -2.64 -5.85
N VAL A 20 7.90 -2.95 -5.99
CA VAL A 20 8.95 -2.40 -5.13
C VAL A 20 9.03 -0.88 -5.27
N LEU A 21 8.99 -0.35 -6.50
CA LEU A 21 8.98 1.10 -6.73
C LEU A 21 7.78 1.77 -6.08
N VAL A 22 6.60 1.16 -6.17
CA VAL A 22 5.39 1.67 -5.52
C VAL A 22 5.54 1.69 -4.00
N VAL A 23 6.07 0.62 -3.39
CA VAL A 23 6.36 0.59 -1.94
C VAL A 23 7.32 1.71 -1.56
N LEU A 24 8.40 1.90 -2.31
CA LEU A 24 9.40 2.94 -2.01
C LEU A 24 8.82 4.35 -2.12
N VAL A 25 8.06 4.62 -3.18
CA VAL A 25 7.41 5.92 -3.39
C VAL A 25 6.40 6.20 -2.29
N ASP A 26 5.57 5.22 -1.93
CA ASP A 26 4.57 5.37 -0.88
C ASP A 26 5.21 5.64 0.50
N GLN A 27 6.16 4.80 0.92
CA GLN A 27 6.85 4.99 2.20
C GLN A 27 7.65 6.31 2.25
N ALA A 28 8.29 6.71 1.15
CA ALA A 28 8.99 7.99 1.08
C ALA A 28 8.02 9.18 1.19
N SER A 29 6.84 9.08 0.59
CA SER A 29 5.81 10.12 0.65
C SER A 29 5.19 10.21 2.05
N LYS A 30 4.96 9.06 2.71
CA LYS A 30 4.56 9.01 4.12
C LYS A 30 5.60 9.62 5.04
N TRP A 31 6.87 9.29 4.85
CA TRP A 31 7.97 9.88 5.61
C TRP A 31 8.04 11.40 5.43
N TRP A 32 7.85 11.88 4.20
CA TRP A 32 7.75 13.33 3.94
C TRP A 32 6.57 13.95 4.70
N ALA A 33 5.39 13.33 4.65
CA ALA A 33 4.20 13.82 5.33
C ALA A 33 4.41 13.90 6.85
N GLU A 34 4.95 12.85 7.46
CA GLU A 34 5.24 12.78 8.90
C GLU A 34 6.28 13.81 9.37
N THR A 35 7.19 14.23 8.48
CA THR A 35 8.25 15.19 8.81
C THR A 35 7.91 16.63 8.45
N SER A 36 6.88 16.85 7.63
CA SER A 36 6.55 18.17 7.06
C SER A 36 5.17 18.70 7.46
N LEU A 37 4.26 17.85 7.93
CA LEU A 37 2.88 18.21 8.25
C LEU A 37 2.61 18.05 9.74
N GLU A 38 1.79 18.93 10.30
CA GLU A 38 1.25 18.76 11.65
C GLU A 38 0.01 17.85 11.62
N LEU A 39 -0.14 17.02 12.66
CA LEU A 39 -1.24 16.06 12.74
C LEU A 39 -2.59 16.79 12.79
N PHE A 40 -3.52 16.41 11.91
CA PHE A 40 -4.84 17.00 11.73
C PHE A 40 -4.88 18.45 11.23
N GLU A 41 -3.75 19.11 11.00
CA GLU A 41 -3.72 20.42 10.37
C GLU A 41 -3.99 20.30 8.86
N TYR A 42 -4.75 21.25 8.31
CA TYR A 42 -5.06 21.30 6.89
C TYR A 42 -4.25 22.40 6.20
N HIS A 43 -3.43 21.99 5.24
CA HIS A 43 -2.59 22.89 4.45
C HIS A 43 -3.16 22.99 3.03
N PRO A 44 -3.89 24.06 2.68
CA PRO A 44 -4.53 24.19 1.37
C PRO A 44 -3.51 24.21 0.22
N VAL A 45 -3.80 23.46 -0.85
CA VAL A 45 -3.01 23.38 -2.09
C VAL A 45 -3.78 24.01 -3.26
N ILE A 46 -5.07 23.71 -3.39
CA ILE A 46 -5.97 24.29 -4.41
C ILE A 46 -7.20 24.84 -3.70
N GLY A 47 -7.09 26.08 -3.20
CA GLY A 47 -8.14 26.70 -2.39
C GLY A 47 -8.60 25.77 -1.26
N ASP A 48 -9.91 25.65 -1.08
CA ASP A 48 -10.53 24.72 -0.11
C ASP A 48 -10.85 23.33 -0.71
N LEU A 49 -10.47 23.07 -1.97
CA LEU A 49 -10.81 21.82 -2.67
C LEU A 49 -9.82 20.68 -2.38
N LEU A 50 -8.54 21.01 -2.33
CA LEU A 50 -7.45 20.05 -2.13
C LEU A 50 -6.39 20.67 -1.23
N GLY A 51 -5.94 19.92 -0.24
CA GLY A 51 -4.93 20.38 0.68
C GLY A 51 -4.48 19.26 1.59
N TRP A 52 -3.20 19.29 1.95
CA TRP A 52 -2.54 18.25 2.72
C TRP A 52 -3.09 18.18 4.14
N ARG A 53 -3.45 16.98 4.59
CA ARG A 53 -3.74 16.70 6.00
C ARG A 53 -3.20 15.35 6.42
N LEU A 54 -2.30 15.34 7.41
CA LEU A 54 -1.75 14.13 7.99
C LEU A 54 -2.74 13.50 8.98
N VAL A 55 -2.98 12.19 8.85
CA VAL A 55 -3.81 11.38 9.74
C VAL A 55 -3.18 10.00 9.95
N TYR A 56 -3.15 9.51 11.19
CA TYR A 56 -2.85 8.11 11.49
C TYR A 56 -4.14 7.30 11.54
N ASN A 57 -4.40 6.53 10.50
CA ASN A 57 -5.66 5.83 10.29
C ASN A 57 -5.59 4.38 10.82
N PRO A 58 -6.33 4.01 11.88
CA PRO A 58 -6.44 2.61 12.31
C PRO A 58 -7.17 1.71 11.28
N GLY A 59 -7.87 2.30 10.32
CA GLY A 59 -8.69 1.62 9.31
C GLY A 59 -10.08 1.22 9.81
N ALA A 60 -10.43 1.60 11.03
CA ALA A 60 -11.76 1.48 11.59
C ALA A 60 -12.61 2.68 11.13
N ALA A 61 -13.24 2.58 9.95
CA ALA A 61 -14.22 3.57 9.53
C ALA A 61 -15.27 3.74 10.67
N PHE A 62 -15.42 4.98 11.18
CA PHE A 62 -16.36 5.34 12.24
C PHE A 62 -16.12 4.71 13.63
N GLY A 63 -14.90 4.24 13.93
CA GLY A 63 -14.56 3.74 15.27
C GLY A 63 -15.17 2.37 15.63
N ILE A 64 -15.96 1.76 14.74
CA ILE A 64 -16.62 0.46 14.96
C ILE A 64 -15.60 -0.69 15.03
N ALA A 65 -14.41 -0.51 14.46
CA ALA A 65 -13.38 -1.53 14.32
C ALA A 65 -12.07 -1.23 15.06
N SER A 66 -12.03 -0.26 15.98
CA SER A 66 -10.77 0.08 16.68
C SER A 66 -10.17 -1.12 17.42
N ASP A 67 -11.02 -1.95 18.04
CA ASP A 67 -10.62 -3.20 18.71
C ASP A 67 -10.33 -4.36 17.71
N PHE A 68 -10.64 -4.15 16.43
CA PHE A 68 -10.47 -5.12 15.34
C PHE A 68 -9.37 -4.72 14.34
N THR A 69 -8.50 -3.79 14.71
CA THR A 69 -7.38 -3.35 13.86
C THR A 69 -6.49 -4.52 13.41
N TRP A 70 -6.30 -5.52 14.29
CA TRP A 70 -5.60 -6.76 13.97
C TRP A 70 -6.28 -7.58 12.86
N ALA A 71 -7.62 -7.58 12.79
CA ALA A 71 -8.36 -8.31 11.77
C ALA A 71 -8.17 -7.66 10.39
N LEU A 72 -8.10 -6.33 10.35
CA LEU A 72 -7.76 -5.60 9.14
C LEU A 72 -6.32 -5.88 8.67
N THR A 73 -5.38 -6.10 9.61
CA THR A 73 -4.02 -6.56 9.29
C THR A 73 -4.01 -7.95 8.67
N VAL A 74 -4.80 -8.89 9.21
CA VAL A 74 -4.98 -10.22 8.61
C VAL A 74 -5.56 -10.10 7.20
N LEU A 75 -6.59 -9.27 7.01
CA LEU A 75 -7.20 -9.03 5.71
C LEU A 75 -6.19 -8.44 4.71
N ALA A 76 -5.37 -7.48 5.14
CA ALA A 76 -4.30 -6.92 4.32
C ALA A 76 -3.26 -7.99 3.93
N GLY A 77 -2.88 -8.88 4.86
CA GLY A 77 -2.02 -10.03 4.58
C GLY A 77 -2.62 -10.98 3.54
N ILE A 78 -3.92 -11.29 3.65
CA ILE A 78 -4.65 -12.10 2.66
C ILE A 78 -4.65 -11.40 1.29
N ALA A 79 -4.89 -10.08 1.25
CA ALA A 79 -4.88 -9.31 0.01
C ALA A 79 -3.50 -9.32 -0.65
N VAL A 80 -2.41 -9.11 0.10
CA VAL A 80 -1.04 -9.21 -0.41
C VAL A 80 -0.77 -10.61 -0.97
N LEU A 81 -1.15 -11.67 -0.27
CA LEU A 81 -0.97 -13.04 -0.75
C LEU A 81 -1.76 -13.29 -2.03
N ALA A 82 -3.04 -12.90 -2.06
CA ALA A 82 -3.91 -13.06 -3.23
C ALA A 82 -3.37 -12.30 -4.45
N LEU A 83 -2.95 -11.05 -4.27
CA LEU A 83 -2.35 -10.22 -5.32
C LEU A 83 -1.02 -10.78 -5.80
N THR A 84 -0.21 -11.36 -4.92
CA THR A 84 1.05 -12.02 -5.28
C THR A 84 0.79 -13.25 -6.17
N VAL A 85 -0.11 -14.14 -5.74
CA VAL A 85 -0.49 -15.34 -6.50
C VAL A 85 -1.09 -14.94 -7.85
N TYR A 86 -1.99 -13.95 -7.86
CA TYR A 86 -2.66 -13.47 -9.06
C TYR A 86 -1.70 -12.74 -10.02
N GLY A 87 -0.81 -11.91 -9.49
CA GLY A 87 0.13 -11.07 -10.23
C GLY A 87 1.23 -11.82 -10.98
N PHE A 88 1.51 -13.06 -10.58
CA PHE A 88 2.46 -13.93 -11.27
C PHE A 88 1.81 -14.88 -12.28
N THR A 89 0.53 -14.69 -12.58
CA THR A 89 -0.16 -15.35 -13.70
C THR A 89 0.13 -14.67 -15.04
N ASN A 90 -0.06 -15.38 -16.15
CA ASN A 90 0.34 -14.90 -17.48
C ASN A 90 -0.66 -13.86 -18.04
N ARG A 91 -0.40 -12.57 -17.79
CA ARG A 91 -1.30 -11.46 -18.15
C ARG A 91 -0.70 -10.49 -19.16
N ALA A 92 -1.54 -9.61 -19.71
CA ALA A 92 -1.09 -8.48 -20.50
C ALA A 92 -0.20 -7.54 -19.66
N PRO A 93 0.80 -6.87 -20.24
CA PRO A 93 1.69 -5.97 -19.52
C PRO A 93 0.96 -4.86 -18.74
N SER A 94 -0.12 -4.30 -19.29
CA SER A 94 -0.94 -3.27 -18.62
C SER A 94 -1.59 -3.80 -17.34
N ILE A 95 -2.10 -5.04 -17.37
CA ILE A 95 -2.66 -5.70 -16.20
C ILE A 95 -1.57 -5.98 -15.16
N ALA A 96 -0.37 -6.40 -15.61
CA ALA A 96 0.76 -6.64 -14.71
C ALA A 96 1.18 -5.37 -13.95
N ILE A 97 1.21 -4.21 -14.61
CA ILE A 97 1.48 -2.91 -13.98
C ILE A 97 0.39 -2.55 -12.98
N GLY A 98 -0.89 -2.70 -13.34
CA GLY A 98 -2.01 -2.44 -12.42
C GLY A 98 -1.97 -3.33 -11.18
N ILE A 99 -1.67 -4.63 -11.34
CA ILE A 99 -1.49 -5.55 -10.21
C ILE A 99 -0.26 -5.15 -9.37
N ALA A 100 0.83 -4.73 -9.99
CA ALA A 100 2.01 -4.28 -9.28
C ALA A 100 1.74 -3.05 -8.42
N ALA A 101 0.95 -2.09 -8.92
CA ALA A 101 0.52 -0.92 -8.16
C ALA A 101 -0.34 -1.33 -6.94
N LEU A 102 -1.34 -2.19 -7.14
CA LEU A 102 -2.17 -2.71 -6.05
C LEU A 102 -1.35 -3.50 -5.03
N LEU A 103 -0.45 -4.36 -5.49
CA LEU A 103 0.41 -5.18 -4.63
C LEU A 103 1.38 -4.31 -3.84
N GLY A 104 2.02 -3.32 -4.48
CA GLY A 104 2.94 -2.41 -3.81
C GLY A 104 2.24 -1.59 -2.72
N GLY A 105 1.08 -0.99 -3.03
CA GLY A 105 0.27 -0.28 -2.05
C GLY A 105 -0.19 -1.17 -0.90
N ALA A 106 -0.67 -2.39 -1.20
CA ALA A 106 -1.09 -3.35 -0.18
C ALA A 106 0.08 -3.80 0.72
N ILE A 107 1.28 -4.02 0.18
CA ILE A 107 2.48 -4.37 0.94
C ILE A 107 2.88 -3.22 1.87
N SER A 108 2.89 -1.98 1.36
CA SER A 108 3.18 -0.80 2.18
C SER A 108 2.17 -0.66 3.33
N HIS A 109 0.87 -0.75 3.05
CA HIS A 109 -0.18 -0.65 4.07
C HIS A 109 -0.09 -1.79 5.10
N LEU A 110 0.26 -3.00 4.66
CA LEU A 110 0.52 -4.10 5.57
C LEU A 110 1.76 -3.83 6.44
N GLY A 111 2.81 -3.23 5.88
CA GLY A 111 4.00 -2.81 6.62
C GLY A 111 3.68 -1.82 7.73
N ASP A 112 2.89 -0.79 7.42
CA ASP A 112 2.41 0.18 8.41
C ASP A 112 1.67 -0.52 9.55
N ARG A 113 0.73 -1.41 9.21
CA ARG A 113 -0.04 -2.19 10.19
C ARG A 113 0.80 -3.12 11.05
N LEU A 114 1.87 -3.69 10.51
CA LEU A 114 2.73 -4.62 11.23
C LEU A 114 3.72 -3.92 12.16
N PHE A 115 4.22 -2.74 11.78
CA PHE A 115 5.42 -2.19 12.40
C PHE A 115 5.29 -0.78 12.98
N ARG A 116 4.19 -0.05 12.71
CA ARG A 116 3.96 1.29 13.27
C ARG A 116 3.20 1.21 14.59
N GLU A 117 3.23 2.33 15.32
CA GLU A 117 2.42 2.54 16.53
C GLU A 117 0.92 2.26 16.27
N PRO A 118 0.17 1.74 17.25
CA PRO A 118 0.55 1.48 18.66
C PRO A 118 1.30 0.16 18.92
N GLY A 119 1.56 -0.67 17.90
CA GLY A 119 2.25 -1.95 18.11
C GLY A 119 2.08 -2.96 17.00
N PHE A 120 2.67 -4.15 17.20
CA PHE A 120 2.73 -5.18 16.18
C PHE A 120 1.34 -5.66 15.74
N ALA A 121 1.12 -5.67 14.42
CA ALA A 121 -0.12 -6.05 13.76
C ALA A 121 -1.36 -5.22 14.11
N VAL A 122 -1.20 -4.12 14.84
CA VAL A 122 -2.28 -3.16 15.17
C VAL A 122 -1.91 -1.73 14.79
N GLY A 123 -0.84 -1.55 14.01
CA GLY A 123 -0.32 -0.25 13.62
C GLY A 123 -1.29 0.56 12.76
N HIS A 124 -1.20 1.88 12.87
CA HIS A 124 -1.96 2.80 12.04
C HIS A 124 -1.28 3.06 10.69
N ILE A 125 -2.10 3.17 9.65
CA ILE A 125 -1.65 3.58 8.32
C ILE A 125 -1.45 5.10 8.32
N VAL A 126 -0.35 5.56 7.75
CA VAL A 126 -0.12 7.00 7.56
C VAL A 126 -0.89 7.45 6.31
N ASP A 127 -1.94 8.24 6.51
CA ASP A 127 -2.73 8.81 5.43
C ASP A 127 -2.46 10.32 5.33
N PHE A 128 -2.34 10.81 4.10
CA PHE A 128 -2.31 12.23 3.78
C PHE A 128 -2.79 12.45 2.35
N ILE A 129 -3.57 13.50 2.15
CA ILE A 129 -4.08 14.03 0.87
C ILE A 129 -4.19 15.53 1.06
#